data_AF-A0A7L4MWJ3-F1
#
_entry.id   AF-A0A7L4MWJ3-F1
#
_cell.length_a   1.000
_cell.length_b   1.000
_cell.length_c   1.000
_cell.angle_alpha   90.00
_cell.angle_beta   90.00
_cell.angle_gamma   90.00
#
_symmetry.space_group_name_H-M   'P 1'
#
loop_
_entity.id
_entity.type
_entity.pdbx_description
1 polymer ?
#
loop_
_entity_poly.entity_id
_entity_poly.type
_entity_poly.pdbx_seq_one_letter_code
_entity_poly.pdbx_strand_id
1 'polypeptide(L)'
;MALLCYNKGCGQRFDPEHNAKDSCLYHPGVPIFHDALKGWSCCKKRTTDFSEFLSIKGCTKGFHSKEKPPEPFSQETPNKLNMKAVEELIIQGPKPVEKMQQERPSSDEPRQLLPMKVSRSLEQALERLNLSSKDEAPEGREMLVHVRAGTTCKNTACKTIYKGPESNMEICTYHPGVPIFHEGMKYWSCCGVKTMDFSTFLEQPGCSSGQHCWMGKGDKKAVSCRQDWHQTSSQVVVTVYAKNPLPTLSSVKVNRTMIDVHVIFEGNKLFQTELDLWGVIEIEKSFVNMVPTKVEIVLCKAIPGSWAMLELPQSMSR
;
A
#
# COMPACT_ATOMS: atom_id res chain seq x y z
N MET A 1 -28.91 47.99 2.11
CA MET A 1 -28.46 46.63 2.53
C MET A 1 -27.66 46.09 1.36
N ALA A 2 -26.36 45.91 1.53
CA ALA A 2 -25.49 45.53 0.43
C ALA A 2 -25.72 44.05 0.03
N LEU A 3 -26.13 43.83 -1.22
CA LEU A 3 -26.38 42.52 -1.81
C LEU A 3 -25.13 42.02 -2.55
N LEU A 4 -24.91 40.71 -2.60
CA LEU A 4 -23.82 40.13 -3.38
C LEU A 4 -24.15 40.11 -4.87
N CYS A 5 -23.23 40.58 -5.71
CA CYS A 5 -23.31 40.48 -7.15
C CYS A 5 -22.91 39.07 -7.61
N TYR A 6 -23.81 38.41 -8.35
CA TYR A 6 -23.57 37.08 -8.91
C TYR A 6 -23.13 37.08 -10.38
N ASN A 7 -22.91 38.25 -10.97
CA ASN A 7 -22.32 38.32 -12.31
C ASN A 7 -20.92 37.71 -12.28
N LYS A 8 -20.62 36.90 -13.30
CA LYS A 8 -19.39 36.10 -13.39
C LYS A 8 -18.16 37.00 -13.39
N GLY A 9 -17.28 36.83 -12.40
CA GLY A 9 -16.05 37.62 -12.25
C GLY A 9 -16.20 38.97 -11.51
N CYS A 10 -17.40 39.33 -11.02
CA CYS A 10 -17.59 40.52 -10.19
C CYS A 10 -17.44 40.22 -8.69
N GLY A 11 -18.36 39.44 -8.10
CA GLY A 11 -18.31 39.04 -6.69
C GLY A 11 -18.38 40.16 -5.64
N GLN A 12 -18.64 41.40 -6.06
CA GLN A 12 -18.71 42.57 -5.17
C GLN A 12 -20.08 42.69 -4.49
N ARG A 13 -20.11 43.36 -3.33
CA ARG A 13 -21.37 43.76 -2.70
C ARG A 13 -21.80 45.13 -3.24
N PHE A 14 -23.09 45.28 -3.54
CA PHE A 14 -23.67 46.51 -4.11
C PHE A 14 -24.99 46.86 -3.42
N ASP A 15 -25.31 48.15 -3.36
CA ASP A 15 -26.64 48.60 -2.92
C ASP A 15 -27.57 48.70 -4.13
N PRO A 16 -28.74 48.02 -4.12
CA PRO A 16 -29.64 48.00 -5.27
C PRO A 16 -30.24 49.37 -5.61
N GLU A 17 -30.27 50.31 -4.66
CA GLU A 17 -30.72 51.69 -4.88
C GLU A 17 -29.69 52.56 -5.62
N HIS A 18 -28.42 52.14 -5.63
CA HIS A 18 -27.30 52.86 -6.26
C HIS A 18 -26.59 51.98 -7.32
N ASN A 19 -27.37 51.26 -8.14
CA ASN A 19 -26.85 50.38 -9.20
C ASN A 19 -26.89 51.07 -10.56
N ALA A 20 -25.77 51.63 -11.01
CA ALA A 20 -25.65 52.26 -12.32
C ALA A 20 -25.25 51.26 -13.42
N LYS A 21 -25.42 51.66 -14.68
CA LYS A 21 -25.17 50.81 -15.86
C LYS A 21 -23.70 50.41 -16.04
N ASP A 22 -22.78 51.07 -15.36
CA ASP A 22 -21.34 50.84 -15.44
C ASP A 22 -20.71 50.39 -14.11
N SER A 23 -21.53 50.14 -13.09
CA SER A 23 -21.05 49.78 -11.74
C SER A 23 -20.43 48.39 -11.66
N CYS A 24 -20.84 47.44 -12.50
CA CYS A 24 -20.34 46.07 -12.50
C CYS A 24 -19.41 45.79 -13.68
N LEU A 25 -18.26 45.18 -13.42
CA LEU A 25 -17.39 44.57 -14.43
C LEU A 25 -17.49 43.05 -14.36
N TYR A 26 -17.97 42.41 -15.42
CA TYR A 26 -18.22 40.97 -15.45
C TYR A 26 -17.96 40.36 -16.83
N HIS A 27 -17.98 39.03 -16.87
CA HIS A 27 -17.85 38.24 -18.09
C HIS A 27 -19.23 37.72 -18.53
N PRO A 28 -19.73 38.12 -19.72
CA PRO A 28 -20.98 37.56 -20.26
C PRO A 28 -20.79 36.14 -20.79
N GLY A 29 -19.55 35.75 -21.10
CA GLY A 29 -19.20 34.44 -21.62
C GLY A 29 -19.18 33.34 -20.55
N VAL A 30 -19.10 32.10 -21.01
CA VAL A 30 -18.81 30.92 -20.18
C VAL A 30 -17.29 30.72 -20.02
N PRO A 31 -16.83 30.15 -18.88
CA PRO A 31 -15.49 29.61 -18.77
C PRO A 31 -15.20 28.60 -19.87
N ILE A 32 -14.03 28.66 -20.47
CA ILE A 32 -13.53 27.70 -21.44
C ILE A 32 -12.21 27.12 -20.96
N PHE A 33 -12.05 25.81 -21.11
CA PHE A 33 -10.87 25.07 -20.69
C PHE A 33 -10.48 24.14 -21.85
N HIS A 34 -9.41 24.48 -22.59
CA HIS A 34 -8.91 23.72 -23.73
C HIS A 34 -7.39 23.83 -23.81
N ASP A 35 -6.67 22.76 -24.17
CA ASP A 35 -5.20 22.72 -24.32
C ASP A 35 -4.42 23.28 -23.11
N ALA A 36 -4.81 22.90 -21.89
CA ALA A 36 -4.28 23.42 -20.61
C ALA A 36 -4.45 24.94 -20.40
N LEU A 37 -5.08 25.64 -21.34
CA LEU A 37 -5.41 27.06 -21.27
C LEU A 37 -6.84 27.26 -20.74
N LYS A 38 -6.96 28.24 -19.84
CA LYS A 38 -8.17 28.60 -19.12
C LYS A 38 -8.52 30.04 -19.51
N GLY A 39 -9.79 30.31 -19.77
CA GLY A 39 -10.20 31.66 -20.16
C GLY A 39 -11.70 31.82 -20.19
N TRP A 40 -12.14 33.01 -20.56
CA TRP A 40 -13.55 33.30 -20.80
C TRP A 40 -13.79 33.33 -22.31
N SER A 41 -14.89 32.74 -22.78
CA SER A 41 -15.30 32.81 -24.20
C SER A 41 -15.48 34.25 -24.70
N CYS A 42 -15.84 35.18 -23.82
CA CYS A 42 -15.94 36.61 -24.11
C CYS A 42 -14.61 37.37 -24.08
N CYS A 43 -13.49 36.70 -23.80
CA CYS A 43 -12.16 37.29 -23.73
C CYS A 43 -11.17 36.55 -24.63
N LYS A 44 -10.10 37.23 -25.05
CA LYS A 44 -8.96 36.59 -25.73
C LYS A 44 -7.87 36.14 -24.76
N LYS A 45 -7.81 36.67 -23.54
CA LYS A 45 -6.82 36.28 -22.52
C LYS A 45 -7.00 34.79 -22.15
N ARG A 46 -5.90 34.07 -22.12
CA ARG A 46 -5.79 32.65 -21.75
C ARG A 46 -4.68 32.50 -20.72
N THR A 47 -4.87 31.66 -19.72
CA THR A 47 -3.89 31.40 -18.65
C THR A 47 -3.75 29.90 -18.46
N THR A 48 -2.55 29.42 -18.13
CA THR A 48 -2.36 28.02 -17.73
C THR A 48 -2.65 27.82 -16.25
N ASP A 49 -2.50 28.87 -15.44
CA ASP A 49 -2.78 28.88 -14.01
C ASP A 49 -4.26 29.15 -13.69
N PHE A 50 -4.80 28.42 -12.71
CA PHE A 50 -6.21 28.52 -12.29
C PHE A 50 -6.48 29.75 -11.43
N SER A 51 -5.52 30.15 -10.58
CA SER A 51 -5.65 31.35 -9.75
C SER A 51 -5.65 32.61 -10.61
N GLU A 52 -4.82 32.63 -11.66
CA GLU A 52 -4.79 33.71 -12.64
C GLU A 52 -6.08 33.78 -13.45
N PHE A 53 -6.68 32.63 -13.82
CA PHE A 53 -7.97 32.56 -14.51
C PHE A 53 -9.11 33.17 -13.68
N LEU A 54 -9.21 32.83 -12.40
CA LEU A 54 -10.19 33.42 -11.48
C LEU A 54 -9.98 34.92 -11.28
N SER A 55 -8.73 35.38 -11.45
CA SER A 55 -8.34 36.79 -11.32
C SER A 55 -8.54 37.60 -12.60
N ILE A 56 -8.99 37.01 -13.72
CA ILE A 56 -9.27 37.73 -14.97
C ILE A 56 -10.45 38.68 -14.74
N LYS A 57 -10.19 39.99 -14.80
CA LYS A 57 -11.20 41.05 -14.68
C LYS A 57 -12.27 40.93 -15.78
N GLY A 58 -13.52 41.21 -15.43
CA GLY A 58 -14.65 41.23 -16.35
C GLY A 58 -14.41 42.12 -17.58
N CYS A 59 -14.84 41.66 -18.76
CA CYS A 59 -14.67 42.42 -20.01
C CYS A 59 -15.87 43.31 -20.37
N THR A 60 -16.99 43.20 -19.67
CA THR A 60 -18.22 43.96 -19.93
C THR A 60 -18.64 44.77 -18.72
N LYS A 61 -19.04 46.03 -18.95
CA LYS A 61 -19.66 46.91 -17.95
C LYS A 61 -21.18 46.75 -17.97
N GLY A 62 -21.81 46.69 -16.80
CA GLY A 62 -23.26 46.58 -16.67
C GLY A 62 -23.75 46.85 -15.25
N PHE A 63 -25.03 46.57 -15.02
CA PHE A 63 -25.62 46.56 -13.68
C PHE A 63 -25.17 45.32 -12.89
N HIS A 64 -25.06 45.45 -11.57
CA HIS A 64 -24.91 44.28 -10.70
C HIS A 64 -26.20 43.45 -10.70
N SER A 65 -26.06 42.12 -10.63
CA SER A 65 -27.19 41.19 -10.51
C SER A 65 -27.21 40.51 -9.15
N LYS A 66 -28.38 40.53 -8.50
CA LYS A 66 -28.65 39.79 -7.25
C LYS A 66 -29.15 38.36 -7.50
N GLU A 67 -29.41 38.01 -8.75
CA GLU A 67 -29.92 36.69 -9.13
C GLU A 67 -28.79 35.68 -9.07
N LYS A 68 -28.86 34.76 -8.11
CA LYS A 68 -27.96 33.59 -8.06
C LYS A 68 -28.26 32.75 -9.31
N PRO A 69 -27.29 32.55 -10.23
CA PRO A 69 -27.48 31.62 -11.34
C PRO A 69 -27.90 30.26 -10.77
N PRO A 70 -28.84 29.56 -11.42
CA PRO A 70 -29.17 28.20 -11.02
C PRO A 70 -27.88 27.39 -10.93
N GLU A 71 -27.72 26.65 -9.84
CA GLU A 71 -26.65 25.65 -9.72
C GLU A 71 -26.72 24.77 -10.98
N PRO A 72 -25.59 24.45 -11.63
CA PRO A 72 -25.61 23.69 -12.86
C PRO A 72 -26.25 22.33 -12.60
N PHE A 73 -27.55 22.25 -12.90
CA PHE A 73 -28.28 21.01 -13.01
C PHE A 73 -27.58 20.24 -14.11
N SER A 74 -27.02 19.08 -13.77
CA SER A 74 -26.55 18.13 -14.79
C SER A 74 -27.77 17.77 -15.61
N GLN A 75 -27.91 18.39 -16.78
CA GLN A 75 -28.96 18.06 -17.71
C GLN A 75 -28.62 16.68 -18.27
N GLU A 76 -29.33 15.68 -17.76
CA GLU A 76 -29.49 14.39 -18.42
C GLU A 76 -30.11 14.65 -19.80
N THR A 77 -29.41 14.29 -20.87
CA THR A 77 -29.95 14.40 -22.22
C THR A 77 -30.78 13.15 -22.54
N PRO A 78 -32.04 13.28 -23.01
CA PRO A 78 -32.77 12.15 -23.54
C PRO A 78 -32.36 11.86 -25.00
N ASN A 79 -32.12 10.58 -25.27
CA ASN A 79 -31.90 10.00 -26.60
C ASN A 79 -32.97 10.43 -27.63
N LYS A 80 -32.52 10.79 -28.85
CA LYS A 80 -32.78 10.01 -30.10
C LYS A 80 -32.17 10.64 -31.36
N LEU A 81 -31.34 9.80 -32.01
CA LEU A 81 -31.25 9.51 -33.46
C LEU A 81 -30.62 10.53 -34.44
N ASN A 82 -29.40 10.14 -34.87
CA ASN A 82 -28.92 10.04 -36.26
C ASN A 82 -28.44 11.31 -36.99
N MET A 83 -27.11 11.50 -37.10
CA MET A 83 -26.35 11.42 -38.36
C MET A 83 -24.94 12.03 -38.25
N LYS A 84 -23.97 11.23 -38.73
CA LYS A 84 -22.63 11.56 -39.28
C LYS A 84 -21.48 11.88 -38.32
N ALA A 85 -20.39 11.15 -38.59
CA ALA A 85 -19.13 11.06 -37.88
C ALA A 85 -18.26 12.32 -37.98
N VAL A 86 -17.76 12.77 -36.83
CA VAL A 86 -16.41 13.35 -36.67
C VAL A 86 -15.86 12.80 -35.36
N GLU A 87 -14.69 12.18 -35.45
CA GLU A 87 -14.00 11.49 -34.37
C GLU A 87 -13.23 12.53 -33.54
N GLU A 88 -13.85 13.02 -32.46
CA GLU A 88 -13.16 13.75 -31.39
C GLU A 88 -13.07 12.86 -30.15
N LEU A 89 -11.84 12.49 -29.82
CA LEU A 89 -11.45 11.76 -28.62
C LEU A 89 -11.79 12.60 -27.37
N ILE A 90 -12.99 12.39 -26.82
CA ILE A 90 -13.40 12.95 -25.53
C ILE A 90 -12.60 12.27 -24.42
N ILE A 91 -11.58 12.97 -23.90
CA ILE A 91 -10.88 12.64 -22.67
C ILE A 91 -11.90 12.76 -21.53
N GLN A 92 -12.36 11.62 -21.02
CA GLN A 92 -13.22 11.56 -19.84
C GLN A 92 -12.49 12.23 -18.65
N GLY A 93 -13.08 13.27 -18.08
CA GLY A 93 -12.64 13.81 -16.80
C GLY A 93 -12.71 12.73 -15.71
N PRO A 94 -11.82 12.74 -14.70
CA PRO A 94 -11.83 11.72 -13.67
C PRO A 94 -13.17 11.77 -12.94
N LYS A 95 -13.82 10.60 -12.83
CA LYS A 95 -15.09 10.42 -12.11
C LYS A 95 -14.96 10.98 -10.67
N PRO A 96 -16.04 11.53 -10.09
CA PRO A 96 -16.03 12.00 -8.70
C PRO A 96 -15.65 10.86 -7.74
N VAL A 97 -14.82 11.16 -6.75
CA VAL A 97 -14.29 10.23 -5.72
C VAL A 97 -15.41 9.46 -5.01
N GLU A 98 -16.61 10.03 -4.92
CA GLU A 98 -17.80 9.44 -4.28
C GLU A 98 -18.38 8.26 -5.09
N LYS A 99 -18.31 8.28 -6.44
CA LYS A 99 -18.69 7.11 -7.27
C LYS A 99 -17.63 6.02 -7.23
N MET A 100 -16.35 6.37 -7.05
CA MET A 100 -15.27 5.38 -6.87
C MET A 100 -15.37 4.63 -5.53
N GLN A 101 -15.95 5.24 -4.49
CA GLN A 101 -16.19 4.56 -3.20
C GLN A 101 -17.36 3.58 -3.26
N GLN A 102 -18.40 3.84 -4.08
CA GLN A 102 -19.53 2.92 -4.24
C GLN A 102 -19.23 1.68 -5.11
N GLU A 103 -18.26 1.78 -6.03
CA GLU A 103 -17.78 0.65 -6.85
C GLU A 103 -16.56 -0.06 -6.23
N ARG A 104 -16.12 0.35 -5.02
CA ARG A 104 -14.90 -0.19 -4.42
C ARG A 104 -15.14 -1.66 -4.01
N PRO A 105 -14.31 -2.58 -4.50
CA PRO A 105 -14.29 -3.99 -4.10
C PRO A 105 -14.16 -4.18 -2.59
N SER A 106 -14.69 -5.28 -2.06
CA SER A 106 -14.50 -5.60 -0.65
C SER A 106 -13.02 -5.90 -0.36
N SER A 107 -12.51 -5.31 0.73
CA SER A 107 -11.17 -5.59 1.25
C SER A 107 -10.98 -7.06 1.63
N ASP A 108 -12.06 -7.80 1.91
CA ASP A 108 -12.07 -9.22 2.31
C ASP A 108 -12.03 -10.19 1.09
N GLU A 109 -11.93 -9.68 -0.14
CA GLU A 109 -11.81 -10.54 -1.33
C GLU A 109 -10.59 -11.48 -1.26
N PRO A 110 -10.69 -12.71 -1.80
CA PRO A 110 -9.61 -13.68 -1.75
C PRO A 110 -8.35 -13.13 -2.44
N ARG A 111 -7.25 -13.14 -1.70
CA ARG A 111 -5.97 -12.61 -2.17
C ARG A 111 -5.29 -13.60 -3.12
N GLN A 112 -4.78 -13.11 -4.24
CA GLN A 112 -4.03 -13.86 -5.24
C GLN A 112 -2.53 -13.55 -5.14
N LEU A 113 -1.68 -14.55 -5.40
CA LEU A 113 -0.23 -14.39 -5.34
C LEU A 113 0.28 -13.70 -6.62
N LEU A 114 1.05 -12.63 -6.48
CA LEU A 114 1.59 -11.90 -7.63
C LEU A 114 2.80 -12.62 -8.24
N PRO A 115 2.94 -12.61 -9.57
CA PRO A 115 4.12 -13.15 -10.24
C PRO A 115 5.38 -12.36 -9.84
N MET A 116 6.43 -13.09 -9.49
CA MET A 116 7.73 -12.52 -9.09
C MET A 116 8.74 -12.63 -10.23
N LYS A 117 9.39 -11.53 -10.56
CA LYS A 117 10.52 -11.43 -11.49
C LYS A 117 11.79 -11.20 -10.69
N VAL A 118 12.68 -12.19 -10.70
CA VAL A 118 13.97 -12.12 -10.02
C VAL A 118 15.00 -11.59 -11.02
N SER A 119 15.75 -10.56 -10.63
CA SER A 119 16.84 -10.04 -11.46
C SER A 119 18.04 -10.98 -11.44
N ARG A 120 18.73 -11.10 -12.57
CA ARG A 120 19.98 -11.88 -12.69
C ARG A 120 21.03 -11.48 -11.64
N SER A 121 21.10 -10.20 -11.30
CA SER A 121 22.02 -9.70 -10.27
C SER A 121 21.69 -10.23 -8.88
N LEU A 122 20.41 -10.43 -8.55
CA LEU A 122 19.98 -11.03 -7.29
C LEU A 122 20.30 -12.52 -7.25
N GLU A 123 20.04 -13.24 -8.35
CA GLU A 123 20.41 -14.67 -8.47
C GLU A 123 21.91 -14.87 -8.21
N GLN A 124 22.76 -14.09 -8.89
CA GLN A 124 24.22 -14.13 -8.69
C GLN A 124 24.64 -13.75 -7.26
N ALA A 125 23.97 -12.78 -6.64
CA ALA A 125 24.28 -12.38 -5.27
C ALA A 125 23.96 -13.52 -4.27
N LEU A 126 22.83 -14.21 -4.47
CA LEU A 126 22.44 -15.35 -3.64
C LEU A 126 23.38 -16.55 -3.85
N GLU A 127 23.77 -16.84 -5.10
CA GLU A 127 24.77 -17.87 -5.40
C GLU A 127 26.10 -17.61 -4.69
N ARG A 128 26.61 -16.37 -4.74
CA ARG A 128 27.87 -16.01 -4.05
C ARG A 128 27.78 -16.16 -2.53
N LEU A 129 26.65 -15.81 -1.92
CA LEU A 129 26.43 -15.99 -0.48
C LEU A 129 26.35 -17.48 -0.10
N ASN A 130 25.78 -18.31 -0.98
CA ASN A 130 25.76 -19.76 -0.83
C ASN A 130 27.15 -20.39 -1.02
N LEU A 131 28.01 -19.82 -1.88
CA LEU A 131 29.39 -20.29 -2.08
C LEU A 131 30.31 -19.85 -0.94
N SER A 132 30.19 -18.60 -0.46
CA SER A 132 30.94 -18.10 0.69
C SER A 132 30.58 -18.82 2.00
N SER A 133 29.40 -19.43 2.10
CA SER A 133 29.05 -20.31 3.22
C SER A 133 29.53 -21.76 3.02
N LYS A 134 29.95 -22.14 1.81
CA LYS A 134 30.52 -23.45 1.47
C LYS A 134 32.06 -23.50 1.50
N ASP A 135 32.77 -22.37 1.46
CA ASP A 135 34.24 -22.32 1.57
C ASP A 135 34.81 -22.72 2.96
N GLU A 136 33.95 -23.12 3.90
CA GLU A 136 34.30 -23.75 5.19
C GLU A 136 33.85 -25.23 5.28
N ALA A 137 33.74 -25.96 4.16
CA ALA A 137 33.62 -27.42 4.17
C ALA A 137 34.01 -28.07 2.82
N PRO A 138 34.83 -29.14 2.81
CA PRO A 138 35.17 -29.86 1.58
C PRO A 138 33.98 -30.64 1.04
N GLU A 139 34.00 -30.83 -0.27
CA GLU A 139 32.93 -31.40 -1.10
C GLU A 139 32.61 -32.88 -0.83
N GLY A 140 31.32 -33.23 -0.99
CA GLY A 140 30.93 -34.52 -1.54
C GLY A 140 30.23 -35.50 -0.58
N ARG A 141 28.91 -35.61 -0.76
CA ARG A 141 27.99 -36.76 -0.55
C ARG A 141 26.91 -36.55 0.51
N GLU A 142 25.68 -36.65 0.00
CA GLU A 142 24.40 -36.91 0.66
C GLU A 142 23.98 -36.02 1.84
N MET A 143 22.75 -35.52 1.73
CA MET A 143 22.09 -34.57 2.62
C MET A 143 21.77 -35.20 3.98
N LEU A 144 22.81 -35.38 4.81
CA LEU A 144 22.72 -35.49 6.26
C LEU A 144 23.48 -34.30 6.82
N VAL A 145 22.76 -33.21 7.07
CA VAL A 145 23.28 -32.01 7.75
C VAL A 145 23.84 -32.47 9.10
N HIS A 146 25.16 -32.56 9.18
CA HIS A 146 25.86 -33.04 10.36
C HIS A 146 25.66 -32.03 11.51
N VAL A 147 24.74 -32.32 12.42
CA VAL A 147 24.58 -31.54 13.66
C VAL A 147 25.90 -31.66 14.43
N ARG A 148 26.54 -30.53 14.77
CA ARG A 148 27.82 -30.54 15.48
C ARG A 148 27.60 -30.99 16.93
N ALA A 149 28.44 -31.90 17.41
CA ALA A 149 28.47 -32.26 18.84
C ALA A 149 28.66 -30.98 19.67
N GLY A 150 27.78 -30.77 20.65
CA GLY A 150 27.67 -29.53 21.42
C GLY A 150 26.45 -28.66 21.08
N THR A 151 25.66 -28.99 20.06
CA THR A 151 24.44 -28.23 19.71
C THR A 151 23.33 -28.48 20.74
N THR A 152 22.79 -27.44 21.37
CA THR A 152 21.65 -27.56 22.29
C THR A 152 20.32 -27.75 21.56
N CYS A 153 19.43 -28.54 22.14
CA CYS A 153 18.06 -28.67 21.67
C CYS A 153 17.35 -27.31 21.75
N LYS A 154 16.62 -26.96 20.70
CA LYS A 154 15.90 -25.68 20.59
C LYS A 154 14.43 -25.75 20.97
N ASN A 155 13.93 -26.94 21.32
CA ASN A 155 12.61 -27.04 21.92
C ASN A 155 12.61 -26.36 23.29
N THR A 156 11.56 -25.60 23.60
CA THR A 156 11.40 -24.86 24.85
C THR A 156 11.50 -25.79 26.06
N ALA A 157 12.15 -25.35 27.14
CA ALA A 157 12.47 -26.15 28.34
C ALA A 157 13.43 -27.35 28.15
N CYS A 158 13.72 -27.78 26.92
CA CYS A 158 14.68 -28.84 26.67
C CYS A 158 16.12 -28.30 26.76
N LYS A 159 16.95 -28.89 27.64
CA LYS A 159 18.36 -28.50 27.84
C LYS A 159 19.35 -29.55 27.32
N THR A 160 18.88 -30.56 26.59
CA THR A 160 19.73 -31.63 26.07
C THR A 160 20.72 -31.08 25.05
N ILE A 161 21.96 -31.57 25.10
CA ILE A 161 23.05 -31.22 24.19
C ILE A 161 23.29 -32.42 23.28
N TYR A 162 23.33 -32.17 21.97
CA TYR A 162 23.65 -33.16 20.95
C TYR A 162 25.08 -33.68 21.15
N LYS A 163 25.24 -34.96 21.47
CA LYS A 163 26.55 -35.63 21.62
C LYS A 163 26.87 -36.57 20.45
N GLY A 164 25.85 -36.95 19.68
CA GLY A 164 25.94 -37.87 18.56
C GLY A 164 24.55 -38.37 18.14
N PRO A 165 24.48 -39.33 17.19
CA PRO A 165 23.22 -39.90 16.73
C PRO A 165 22.40 -40.56 17.85
N GLU A 166 23.04 -40.99 18.94
CA GLU A 166 22.38 -41.47 20.15
C GLU A 166 21.48 -40.41 20.80
N SER A 167 21.84 -39.13 20.73
CA SER A 167 21.01 -38.04 21.25
C SER A 167 19.70 -37.86 20.49
N ASN A 168 19.60 -38.37 19.24
CA ASN A 168 18.35 -38.36 18.49
C ASN A 168 17.35 -39.41 18.98
N MET A 169 17.84 -40.44 19.69
CA MET A 169 17.00 -41.50 20.24
C MET A 169 16.44 -41.15 21.63
N GLU A 170 16.95 -40.09 22.25
CA GLU A 170 16.43 -39.57 23.51
C GLU A 170 15.09 -38.86 23.31
N ILE A 171 14.21 -38.96 24.31
CA ILE A 171 12.90 -38.32 24.29
C ILE A 171 13.08 -36.86 24.72
N CYS A 172 12.70 -35.94 23.83
CA CYS A 172 12.70 -34.51 24.12
C CYS A 172 11.42 -34.12 24.87
N THR A 173 11.54 -33.61 26.09
CA THR A 173 10.43 -32.98 26.82
C THR A 173 10.44 -31.47 26.63
N TYR A 174 9.31 -30.89 26.21
CA TYR A 174 9.20 -29.46 25.89
C TYR A 174 7.78 -28.92 26.02
N HIS A 175 7.63 -27.59 25.94
CA HIS A 175 6.32 -26.94 25.89
C HIS A 175 5.97 -26.56 24.43
N PRO A 176 4.94 -27.14 23.80
CA PRO A 176 4.50 -26.73 22.45
C PRO A 176 3.79 -25.36 22.45
N GLY A 177 3.41 -24.85 23.63
CA GLY A 177 2.74 -23.57 23.80
C GLY A 177 3.72 -22.39 23.86
N VAL A 178 3.14 -21.18 23.88
CA VAL A 178 3.88 -19.91 23.99
C VAL A 178 3.91 -19.42 25.44
N PRO A 179 4.93 -18.65 25.84
CA PRO A 179 4.97 -18.03 27.16
C PRO A 179 3.91 -16.92 27.25
N ILE A 180 3.12 -16.91 28.33
CA ILE A 180 2.12 -15.88 28.63
C ILE A 180 2.50 -15.17 29.92
N PHE A 181 2.50 -13.84 29.86
CA PHE A 181 2.75 -12.95 31.00
C PHE A 181 1.54 -12.01 31.15
N HIS A 182 0.64 -12.30 32.10
CA HIS A 182 -0.50 -11.41 32.43
C HIS A 182 -0.61 -11.26 33.94
N GLU A 183 -0.91 -10.05 34.43
CA GLU A 183 -1.24 -9.79 35.83
C GLU A 183 -0.21 -10.31 36.86
N GLY A 184 1.08 -10.25 36.52
CA GLY A 184 2.18 -10.73 37.38
C GLY A 184 2.37 -12.26 37.37
N MET A 185 1.53 -12.99 36.63
CA MET A 185 1.61 -14.44 36.46
C MET A 185 2.34 -14.78 35.16
N LYS A 186 3.15 -15.83 35.20
CA LYS A 186 3.98 -16.34 34.10
C LYS A 186 3.66 -17.82 33.92
N TYR A 187 3.29 -18.24 32.71
CA TYR A 187 2.96 -19.64 32.42
C TYR A 187 3.03 -19.96 30.94
N TRP A 188 3.07 -21.25 30.60
CA TRP A 188 2.96 -21.73 29.23
C TRP A 188 1.51 -21.97 28.84
N SER A 189 1.12 -21.56 27.64
CA SER A 189 -0.24 -21.80 27.13
C SER A 189 -0.61 -23.29 27.01
N CYS A 190 0.37 -24.21 26.94
CA CYS A 190 0.12 -25.64 26.80
C CYS A 190 -0.40 -26.31 28.09
N CYS A 191 0.06 -25.84 29.26
CA CYS A 191 -0.17 -26.54 30.53
C CYS A 191 -0.73 -25.65 31.63
N GLY A 192 -0.71 -24.31 31.45
CA GLY A 192 -1.37 -23.39 32.36
C GLY A 192 -0.74 -23.32 33.76
N VAL A 193 0.48 -23.85 33.96
CA VAL A 193 1.14 -23.87 35.27
C VAL A 193 1.62 -22.47 35.62
N LYS A 194 0.88 -21.78 36.48
CA LYS A 194 1.13 -20.39 36.87
C LYS A 194 2.26 -20.27 37.89
N THR A 195 3.23 -19.43 37.60
CA THR A 195 4.25 -18.98 38.56
C THR A 195 4.28 -17.46 38.62
N MET A 196 4.68 -16.91 39.76
CA MET A 196 4.92 -15.46 39.90
C MET A 196 6.38 -15.11 39.61
N ASP A 197 7.29 -16.01 39.96
CA ASP A 197 8.73 -15.85 39.75
C ASP A 197 9.17 -16.31 38.35
N PHE A 198 10.09 -15.55 37.74
CA PHE A 198 10.57 -15.80 36.37
C PHE A 198 11.57 -16.96 36.30
N SER A 199 12.41 -17.13 37.32
CA SER A 199 13.36 -18.25 37.37
C SER A 199 12.60 -19.57 37.47
N THR A 200 11.58 -19.62 38.34
CA THR A 200 10.67 -20.77 38.48
C THR A 200 9.94 -21.08 37.18
N PHE A 201 9.56 -20.06 36.39
CA PHE A 201 8.95 -20.23 35.06
C PHE A 201 9.92 -20.90 34.06
N LEU A 202 11.18 -20.46 34.01
CA LEU A 202 12.20 -21.01 33.11
C LEU A 202 12.62 -22.45 33.46
N GLU A 203 12.45 -22.85 34.73
CA GLU A 203 12.77 -24.17 35.23
C GLU A 203 11.61 -25.18 35.10
N GLN A 204 10.43 -24.76 34.63
CA GLN A 204 9.29 -25.65 34.45
C GLN A 204 9.64 -26.79 33.48
N PRO A 205 9.37 -28.07 33.84
CA PRO A 205 9.59 -29.19 32.95
C PRO A 205 8.57 -29.17 31.81
N GLY A 206 9.02 -29.56 30.61
CA GLY A 206 8.19 -29.63 29.42
C GLY A 206 6.91 -30.46 29.61
N CYS A 207 5.78 -29.94 29.10
CA CYS A 207 4.45 -30.55 29.21
C CYS A 207 4.18 -31.63 28.14
N SER A 208 5.04 -31.77 27.14
CA SER A 208 4.88 -32.72 26.03
C SER A 208 6.20 -33.39 25.68
N SER A 209 6.13 -34.58 25.09
CA SER A 209 7.29 -35.37 24.68
C SER A 209 7.32 -35.53 23.16
N GLY A 210 8.51 -35.51 22.56
CA GLY A 210 8.71 -35.69 21.12
C GLY A 210 10.18 -35.85 20.75
N GLN A 211 10.52 -35.58 19.49
CA GLN A 211 11.91 -35.63 19.03
C GLN A 211 12.64 -34.31 19.28
N HIS A 212 13.95 -34.39 19.53
CA HIS A 212 14.79 -33.23 19.68
C HIS A 212 14.85 -32.40 18.39
N CYS A 213 14.88 -31.07 18.57
CA CYS A 213 15.01 -30.12 17.47
C CYS A 213 16.37 -29.43 17.57
N TRP A 214 17.34 -29.91 16.81
CA TRP A 214 18.72 -29.38 16.84
C TRP A 214 18.92 -28.20 15.89
N MET A 215 18.13 -28.17 14.82
CA MET A 215 18.06 -27.04 13.90
C MET A 215 17.03 -26.04 14.41
N GLY A 216 17.28 -24.74 14.25
CA GLY A 216 16.21 -23.79 14.56
C GLY A 216 15.08 -24.04 13.59
N LYS A 217 13.86 -24.32 14.08
CA LYS A 217 12.69 -23.80 13.35
C LYS A 217 13.00 -22.32 13.21
N GLY A 218 13.33 -21.87 12.00
CA GLY A 218 13.86 -20.54 11.79
C GLY A 218 12.90 -19.54 12.40
N ASP A 219 13.22 -19.03 13.60
CA ASP A 219 12.51 -17.92 14.19
C ASP A 219 12.73 -16.78 13.22
N LYS A 220 11.73 -16.58 12.37
CA LYS A 220 11.68 -15.51 11.41
C LYS A 220 11.63 -14.25 12.27
N LYS A 221 12.77 -13.58 12.43
CA LYS A 221 12.84 -12.34 13.20
C LYS A 221 12.03 -11.30 12.45
N ALA A 222 10.84 -11.00 12.96
CA ALA A 222 10.02 -9.91 12.44
C ALA A 222 10.83 -8.62 12.56
N VAL A 223 11.09 -7.97 11.43
CA VAL A 223 11.87 -6.73 11.35
C VAL A 223 11.07 -5.71 10.57
N SER A 224 11.11 -4.45 11.01
CA SER A 224 10.62 -3.32 10.24
C SER A 224 11.62 -2.99 9.13
N CYS A 225 11.12 -2.77 7.91
CA CYS A 225 11.91 -2.32 6.77
C CYS A 225 11.52 -0.89 6.41
N ARG A 226 12.46 -0.12 5.86
CA ARG A 226 12.12 1.13 5.19
C ARG A 226 11.25 0.81 3.97
N GLN A 227 10.17 1.55 3.82
CA GLN A 227 9.29 1.49 2.67
C GLN A 227 9.23 2.86 1.99
N ASP A 228 8.95 2.84 0.70
CA ASP A 228 8.75 4.03 -0.12
C ASP A 228 7.74 3.70 -1.21
N TRP A 229 7.10 4.71 -1.79
CA TRP A 229 6.21 4.50 -2.91
C TRP A 229 6.25 5.68 -3.88
N HIS A 230 6.07 5.37 -5.15
CA HIS A 230 5.89 6.36 -6.19
C HIS A 230 4.84 5.87 -7.17
N GLN A 231 4.43 6.74 -8.08
CA GLN A 231 3.37 6.41 -9.04
C GLN A 231 3.61 7.06 -10.39
N THR A 232 3.04 6.44 -11.41
CA THR A 232 2.84 7.01 -12.74
C THR A 232 1.34 7.26 -12.95
N SER A 233 0.93 7.69 -14.14
CA SER A 233 -0.49 7.81 -14.46
C SER A 233 -1.25 6.48 -14.38
N SER A 234 -0.58 5.35 -14.65
CA SER A 234 -1.21 4.03 -14.73
C SER A 234 -0.77 3.03 -13.67
N GLN A 235 0.33 3.28 -12.96
CA GLN A 235 0.90 2.31 -12.01
C GLN A 235 1.24 2.96 -10.67
N VAL A 236 1.22 2.16 -9.62
CA VAL A 236 1.78 2.47 -8.30
C VAL A 236 2.88 1.47 -8.02
N VAL A 237 4.03 1.94 -7.54
CA VAL A 237 5.17 1.09 -7.22
C VAL A 237 5.49 1.24 -5.74
N VAL A 238 5.32 0.16 -4.98
CA VAL A 238 5.68 0.09 -3.56
C VAL A 238 7.05 -0.57 -3.44
N THR A 239 8.01 0.14 -2.85
CA THR A 239 9.39 -0.33 -2.69
C THR A 239 9.65 -0.70 -1.24
N VAL A 240 10.08 -1.94 -1.01
CA VAL A 240 10.55 -2.44 0.29
C VAL A 240 12.06 -2.60 0.22
N TYR A 241 12.80 -1.86 1.07
CA TYR A 241 14.25 -1.96 1.11
C TYR A 241 14.68 -3.14 1.98
N ALA A 242 15.00 -4.26 1.32
CA ALA A 242 15.46 -5.49 1.93
C ALA A 242 16.67 -6.01 1.14
N LYS A 243 17.77 -6.30 1.85
CA LYS A 243 19.03 -6.73 1.23
C LYS A 243 19.03 -8.23 0.98
N ASN A 244 19.30 -8.64 -0.25
CA ASN A 244 19.33 -10.03 -0.71
C ASN A 244 18.07 -10.80 -0.31
N PRO A 245 16.88 -10.36 -0.78
CA PRO A 245 15.65 -11.05 -0.48
C PRO A 245 15.63 -12.44 -1.13
N LEU A 246 14.99 -13.40 -0.47
CA LEU A 246 14.92 -14.81 -0.85
C LEU A 246 13.60 -15.06 -1.61
N PRO A 247 13.61 -15.22 -2.96
CA PRO A 247 12.39 -15.29 -3.75
C PRO A 247 11.53 -16.52 -3.43
N THR A 248 12.16 -17.66 -3.16
CA THR A 248 11.46 -18.93 -2.85
C THR A 248 10.74 -18.93 -1.51
N LEU A 249 11.12 -18.02 -0.61
CA LEU A 249 10.56 -17.91 0.75
C LEU A 249 9.72 -16.65 0.94
N SER A 250 9.72 -15.74 -0.03
CA SER A 250 8.95 -14.49 0.00
C SER A 250 7.66 -14.67 -0.81
N SER A 251 6.60 -13.97 -0.42
CA SER A 251 5.33 -13.97 -1.13
C SER A 251 4.66 -12.61 -1.03
N VAL A 252 4.05 -12.16 -2.12
CA VAL A 252 3.19 -10.97 -2.12
C VAL A 252 1.82 -11.40 -2.61
N LYS A 253 0.81 -11.21 -1.78
CA LYS A 253 -0.58 -11.54 -2.08
C LYS A 253 -1.37 -10.25 -2.18
N VAL A 254 -2.24 -10.13 -3.17
CA VAL A 254 -3.05 -8.94 -3.37
C VAL A 254 -4.48 -9.31 -3.71
N ASN A 255 -5.42 -8.45 -3.34
CA ASN A 255 -6.70 -8.39 -4.02
C ASN A 255 -6.82 -7.02 -4.70
N ARG A 256 -8.01 -6.62 -5.12
CA ARG A 256 -8.22 -5.38 -5.87
C ARG A 256 -7.96 -4.12 -5.05
N THR A 257 -7.89 -4.23 -3.73
CA THR A 257 -7.85 -3.10 -2.79
C THR A 257 -6.84 -3.25 -1.66
N MET A 258 -6.27 -4.43 -1.45
CA MET A 258 -5.34 -4.76 -0.37
C MET A 258 -4.10 -5.47 -0.88
N ILE A 259 -3.00 -5.26 -0.16
CA ILE A 259 -1.73 -5.96 -0.36
C ILE A 259 -1.30 -6.55 0.97
N ASP A 260 -0.87 -7.81 0.92
CA ASP A 260 -0.24 -8.54 2.01
C ASP A 260 1.16 -8.96 1.54
N VAL A 261 2.18 -8.40 2.18
CA VAL A 261 3.58 -8.52 1.77
C VAL A 261 4.33 -9.35 2.81
N HIS A 262 4.94 -10.46 2.37
CA HIS A 262 5.90 -11.24 3.15
C HIS A 262 7.23 -11.30 2.42
N VAL A 263 8.24 -10.62 2.96
CA VAL A 263 9.61 -10.65 2.39
C VAL A 263 10.56 -11.26 3.39
N ILE A 264 11.22 -12.34 3.00
CA ILE A 264 12.29 -12.97 3.79
C ILE A 264 13.62 -12.61 3.17
N PHE A 265 14.56 -12.17 3.99
CA PHE A 265 15.87 -11.71 3.54
C PHE A 265 16.95 -12.01 4.58
N GLU A 266 18.22 -12.00 4.17
CA GLU A 266 19.36 -12.29 5.05
C GLU A 266 19.17 -13.56 5.91
N GLY A 267 18.62 -14.62 5.31
CA GLY A 267 18.43 -15.95 5.91
C GLY A 267 17.18 -16.10 6.78
N ASN A 268 17.00 -15.25 7.80
CA ASN A 268 15.91 -15.40 8.79
C ASN A 268 15.17 -14.11 9.14
N LYS A 269 15.46 -12.98 8.49
CA LYS A 269 14.70 -11.75 8.71
C LYS A 269 13.42 -11.81 7.91
N LEU A 270 12.30 -11.51 8.57
CA LEU A 270 10.98 -11.45 7.96
C LEU A 270 10.43 -10.04 8.08
N PHE A 271 10.08 -9.46 6.95
CA PHE A 271 9.26 -8.27 6.88
C PHE A 271 7.84 -8.68 6.48
N GLN A 272 6.85 -8.24 7.26
CA GLN A 272 5.43 -8.48 7.00
C GLN A 272 4.65 -7.18 7.15
N THR A 273 3.78 -6.88 6.20
CA THR A 273 2.90 -5.70 6.24
C THR A 273 1.64 -5.94 5.40
N GLU A 274 0.53 -5.35 5.83
CA GLU A 274 -0.72 -5.28 5.08
C GLU A 274 -1.05 -3.82 4.80
N LEU A 275 -1.47 -3.51 3.57
CA LEU A 275 -1.78 -2.15 3.11
C LEU A 275 -3.17 -2.13 2.45
N ASP A 276 -4.06 -1.25 2.93
CA ASP A 276 -5.36 -0.97 2.29
C ASP A 276 -5.21 0.21 1.33
N LEU A 277 -5.20 -0.07 0.04
CA LEU A 277 -4.80 0.85 -1.02
C LEU A 277 -5.80 1.98 -1.22
N TRP A 278 -5.35 3.20 -1.52
CA TRP A 278 -6.28 4.31 -1.80
C TRP A 278 -7.20 4.04 -2.99
N GLY A 279 -6.70 3.38 -4.04
CA GLY A 279 -7.46 3.04 -5.25
C GLY A 279 -7.58 1.55 -5.52
N VAL A 280 -8.19 1.24 -6.66
CA VAL A 280 -8.41 -0.13 -7.14
C VAL A 280 -7.31 -0.52 -8.13
N ILE A 281 -6.81 -1.75 -8.02
CA ILE A 281 -5.75 -2.29 -8.87
C ILE A 281 -6.25 -3.46 -9.75
N GLU A 282 -5.56 -3.67 -10.86
CA GLU A 282 -5.75 -4.81 -11.76
C GLU A 282 -4.67 -5.86 -11.48
N ILE A 283 -5.09 -7.00 -10.92
CA ILE A 283 -4.18 -8.02 -10.38
C ILE A 283 -3.33 -8.66 -11.49
N GLU A 284 -3.94 -8.96 -12.64
CA GLU A 284 -3.30 -9.69 -13.74
C GLU A 284 -2.11 -8.94 -14.37
N LYS A 285 -2.13 -7.60 -14.34
CA LYS A 285 -1.05 -6.75 -14.87
C LYS A 285 -0.06 -6.31 -13.80
N SER A 286 -0.29 -6.70 -12.54
CA SER A 286 0.57 -6.38 -11.41
C SER A 286 1.62 -7.48 -11.21
N PHE A 287 2.82 -7.11 -10.76
CA PHE A 287 3.93 -8.05 -10.58
C PHE A 287 4.95 -7.50 -9.57
N VAL A 288 5.86 -8.37 -9.12
CA VAL A 288 6.92 -8.00 -8.18
C VAL A 288 8.27 -8.13 -8.87
N ASN A 289 9.13 -7.12 -8.74
CA ASN A 289 10.54 -7.19 -9.14
C ASN A 289 11.42 -7.32 -7.90
N MET A 290 12.35 -8.27 -7.93
CA MET A 290 13.30 -8.48 -6.84
C MET A 290 14.73 -8.21 -7.32
N VAL A 291 15.40 -7.28 -6.63
CA VAL A 291 16.80 -6.92 -6.87
C VAL A 291 17.61 -7.07 -5.57
N PRO A 292 18.96 -7.08 -5.61
CA PRO A 292 19.78 -7.28 -4.42
C PRO A 292 19.52 -6.31 -3.26
N THR A 293 18.99 -5.12 -3.54
CA THR A 293 18.86 -4.04 -2.55
C THR A 293 17.41 -3.78 -2.12
N LYS A 294 16.42 -4.25 -2.89
CA LYS A 294 15.00 -3.94 -2.68
C LYS A 294 14.07 -4.91 -3.40
N VAL A 295 12.82 -4.89 -2.97
CA VAL A 295 11.67 -5.53 -3.62
C VAL A 295 10.73 -4.42 -4.09
N GLU A 296 10.40 -4.39 -5.37
CA GLU A 296 9.48 -3.42 -5.96
C GLU A 296 8.19 -4.13 -6.38
N ILE A 297 7.09 -3.76 -5.74
CA ILE A 297 5.75 -4.28 -6.02
C ILE A 297 5.10 -3.28 -6.98
N VAL A 298 4.96 -3.68 -8.24
CA VAL A 298 4.37 -2.86 -9.31
C VAL A 298 2.90 -3.24 -9.47
N LEU A 299 2.03 -2.28 -9.19
CA LEU A 299 0.58 -2.44 -9.19
C LEU A 299 -0.02 -1.63 -10.33
N CYS A 300 -0.77 -2.27 -11.22
CA CYS A 300 -1.49 -1.56 -12.27
C CYS A 300 -2.78 -0.98 -11.70
N LYS A 301 -3.00 0.33 -11.87
CA LYS A 301 -4.24 0.99 -11.47
C LYS A 301 -5.35 0.53 -12.41
N ALA A 302 -6.50 0.16 -11.85
CA ALA A 302 -7.68 -0.17 -12.64
C ALA A 302 -8.22 1.06 -13.39
N ILE A 303 -8.06 2.25 -12.80
CA ILE A 303 -8.41 3.54 -13.39
C ILE A 303 -7.15 4.41 -13.43
N PRO A 304 -6.69 4.85 -14.61
CA PRO A 304 -5.58 5.79 -14.71
C PRO A 304 -5.89 7.10 -13.98
N GLY A 305 -4.93 7.62 -13.22
CA GLY A 305 -5.10 8.82 -12.40
C GLY A 305 -4.05 8.93 -11.30
N SER A 306 -3.96 10.08 -10.66
CA SER A 306 -3.04 10.29 -9.54
C SER A 306 -3.71 9.92 -8.21
N TRP A 307 -3.04 9.14 -7.38
CA TRP A 307 -3.46 8.83 -6.02
C TRP A 307 -2.88 9.89 -5.07
N ALA A 308 -3.69 10.45 -4.18
CA ALA A 308 -3.20 11.42 -3.21
C ALA A 308 -2.38 10.77 -2.08
N MET A 309 -2.71 9.53 -1.75
CA MET A 309 -2.06 8.71 -0.72
C MET A 309 -1.93 7.27 -1.23
N LEU A 310 -1.00 6.50 -0.65
CA LEU A 310 -0.90 5.07 -0.95
C LEU A 310 -2.03 4.28 -0.30
N GLU A 311 -2.31 4.60 0.96
CA GLU A 311 -3.28 3.91 1.80
C GLU A 311 -4.53 4.76 2.03
N LEU A 312 -5.66 4.09 2.23
CA LEU A 312 -6.83 4.77 2.77
C LEU A 312 -6.51 5.23 4.20
N PRO A 313 -6.88 6.47 4.58
CA PRO A 313 -6.85 6.86 5.97
C PRO A 313 -7.72 5.87 6.74
N GLN A 314 -7.12 5.14 7.68
CA GLN A 314 -7.91 4.34 8.61
C GLN A 314 -8.90 5.31 9.27
N SER A 315 -10.19 5.21 8.93
CA SER A 315 -11.20 5.79 9.80
C SER A 315 -10.98 5.13 11.14
N MET A 316 -10.54 5.90 12.14
CA MET A 316 -10.39 5.48 13.52
C MET A 316 -11.55 4.53 13.84
N SER A 317 -11.26 3.22 13.82
CA SER A 317 -12.29 2.20 14.02
C SER A 317 -12.78 2.36 15.44
N ARG A 318 -14.05 2.74 15.57
CA ARG A 318 -14.80 2.62 16.82
C ARG A 318 -15.11 1.17 17.09
#